data_AF-A0AAE2BVQ5-F1
#
_entry.id   AF-A0AAE2BVQ5-F1
#
_cell.length_a   1.000
_cell.length_b   1.000
_cell.length_c   1.000
_cell.angle_alpha   90.00
_cell.angle_beta   90.00
_cell.angle_gamma   90.00
#
_symmetry.space_group_name_H-M   'P 1'
#
loop_
_entity.id
_entity.type
_entity.pdbx_description
1 polymer ?
#
loop_
_entity_poly.entity_id
_entity_poly.type
_entity_poly.pdbx_seq_one_letter_code
_entity_poly.pdbx_strand_id
1 'polypeptide(L)'
;MDLGSGIPGDGRCLFRSVVHGACLRAGKPSPTESQEKELADELRATVADEFIKRRADTEWFVEGDFDTYVAQMRQPHVWGGEPELLMSSHVLQ
;
A
#
# COMPACT_ATOMS: atom_id res chain seq x y z
N MET A 1 -12.21 -12.45 22.48
CA MET A 1 -12.19 -12.52 21.01
C MET A 1 -12.29 -11.08 20.56
N ASP A 2 -11.20 -10.53 20.06
CA ASP A 2 -11.21 -9.17 19.53
C ASP A 2 -12.03 -9.21 18.24
N LEU A 3 -13.22 -8.59 18.26
CA LEU A 3 -13.99 -8.37 17.04
C LEU A 3 -13.20 -7.34 16.25
N GLY A 4 -12.25 -7.81 15.43
CA GLY A 4 -11.45 -6.95 14.58
C GLY A 4 -12.39 -6.01 13.83
N SER A 5 -12.31 -4.72 14.17
CA SER A 5 -12.86 -3.65 13.35
C SER A 5 -12.41 -3.93 11.92
N GLY A 6 -13.36 -4.09 10.99
CA GLY A 6 -13.01 -4.34 9.60
C GLY A 6 -12.12 -3.22 9.05
N ILE A 7 -11.45 -3.48 7.93
CA ILE A 7 -10.59 -2.47 7.29
C ILE A 7 -11.42 -1.23 6.95
N PRO A 8 -11.07 -0.03 7.45
CA PRO A 8 -11.77 1.21 7.12
C PRO A 8 -11.80 1.48 5.61
N GLY A 9 -12.98 1.86 5.10
CA GLY A 9 -13.21 2.22 3.69
C GLY A 9 -12.74 3.65 3.35
N ASP A 10 -11.49 3.98 3.62
CA ASP A 10 -10.85 5.24 3.26
C ASP A 10 -9.83 5.05 2.12
N GLY A 11 -9.14 6.13 1.71
CA GLY A 11 -8.10 6.06 0.67
C GLY A 11 -6.93 5.12 0.99
N ARG A 12 -6.82 4.61 2.23
CA ARG A 12 -5.77 3.65 2.64
C ARG A 12 -6.22 2.20 2.60
N CYS A 13 -7.49 1.92 2.31
CA CYS A 13 -8.09 0.59 2.47
C CYS A 13 -7.28 -0.55 1.84
N LEU A 14 -6.71 -0.34 0.64
CA LEU A 14 -5.83 -1.32 -0.02
C LEU A 14 -4.59 -1.62 0.83
N PHE A 15 -3.83 -0.58 1.17
CA PHE A 15 -2.59 -0.72 1.93
C PHE A 15 -2.85 -1.28 3.33
N ARG A 16 -3.93 -0.84 4.00
CA ARG A 16 -4.38 -1.42 5.28
C ARG A 16 -4.63 -2.91 5.18
N SER A 17 -5.32 -3.35 4.13
CA SER A 17 -5.59 -4.78 3.88
C SER A 17 -4.29 -5.57 3.66
N VAL A 18 -3.36 -5.00 2.91
CA VAL A 18 -2.06 -5.63 2.63
C VAL A 18 -1.21 -5.75 3.89
N VAL A 19 -1.08 -4.69 4.70
CA VAL A 19 -0.29 -4.73 5.95
C VAL A 19 -0.92 -5.65 6.98
N HIS A 20 -2.26 -5.65 7.08
CA HIS A 20 -2.98 -6.59 7.94
C HIS A 20 -2.64 -8.04 7.56
N GLY A 21 -2.73 -8.38 6.27
CA GLY A 21 -2.32 -9.70 5.77
C GLY A 21 -0.84 -10.00 6.03
N ALA A 22 0.06 -9.04 5.85
CA ALA A 22 1.49 -9.20 6.12
C ALA A 22 1.78 -9.48 7.60
N CYS A 23 1.09 -8.81 8.53
CA CYS A 23 1.18 -9.07 9.97
C CYS A 23 0.77 -10.51 10.30
N LEU A 24 -0.37 -10.97 9.77
CA LEU A 24 -0.85 -12.33 9.99
C LEU A 24 0.11 -13.38 9.41
N ARG A 25 0.64 -13.17 8.21
CA ARG A 25 1.66 -14.05 7.60
C ARG A 25 2.93 -14.13 8.46
N ALA A 26 3.32 -13.03 9.10
CA ALA A 26 4.47 -12.97 10.00
C ALA A 26 4.22 -13.57 11.39
N GLY A 27 3.02 -14.13 11.66
CA GLY A 27 2.65 -14.66 12.98
C GLY A 27 2.44 -13.58 14.03
N LYS A 28 2.30 -12.31 13.63
CA LYS A 28 2.00 -11.20 14.52
C LYS A 28 0.48 -11.12 14.78
N PRO A 29 0.04 -10.57 15.91
CA PRO A 29 -1.38 -10.27 16.10
C PRO A 29 -1.88 -9.29 15.03
N SER A 30 -3.19 -9.28 14.81
CA SER A 30 -3.84 -8.26 13.99
C SER A 30 -3.44 -6.87 14.49
N PRO A 31 -2.99 -5.96 13.62
CA PRO A 31 -2.73 -4.59 14.00
C PRO A 31 -4.02 -3.89 14.47
N THR A 32 -3.89 -2.92 15.38
CA THR A 32 -4.98 -1.99 15.71
C THR A 32 -5.22 -1.02 14.55
N GLU A 33 -6.36 -0.34 14.52
CA GLU A 33 -6.67 0.64 13.46
C GLU A 33 -5.59 1.75 13.32
N SER A 34 -4.99 2.18 14.43
CA SER A 34 -3.90 3.16 14.43
C SER A 34 -2.61 2.58 13.86
N GLN A 35 -2.26 1.34 14.22
CA GLN A 35 -1.10 0.65 13.66
C GLN A 35 -1.27 0.36 12.18
N GLU A 36 -2.47 -0.07 11.75
CA GLU A 36 -2.79 -0.25 10.33
C GLU A 36 -2.61 1.04 9.55
N LYS A 37 -3.00 2.19 10.12
CA LYS A 37 -2.84 3.49 9.46
C LYS A 37 -1.37 3.81 9.23
N GLU A 38 -0.55 3.69 10.27
CA GLU A 38 0.89 3.99 10.22
C GLU A 38 1.62 3.06 9.24
N LEU A 39 1.38 1.75 9.37
CA LEU A 39 1.98 0.75 8.48
C LEU A 39 1.50 0.91 7.03
N ALA A 40 0.24 1.27 6.81
CA ALA A 40 -0.28 1.52 5.47
C ALA A 40 0.37 2.75 4.82
N ASP A 41 0.61 3.82 5.58
CA ASP A 41 1.28 5.03 5.09
C ASP A 41 2.78 4.74 4.80
N GLU A 42 3.43 3.93 5.63
CA GLU A 42 4.81 3.46 5.41
C GLU A 42 4.93 2.57 4.17
N LEU A 43 4.04 1.58 4.04
CA LEU A 43 3.99 0.70 2.86
C LEU A 43 3.76 1.53 1.59
N ARG A 44 2.82 2.49 1.62
CA ARG A 44 2.54 3.38 0.50
C ARG A 44 3.77 4.18 0.07
N ALA A 45 4.50 4.76 1.03
CA ALA A 45 5.73 5.48 0.73
C ALA A 45 6.75 4.57 0.04
N THR A 46 6.93 3.35 0.55
CA THR A 46 7.87 2.38 0.01
C THR A 46 7.45 1.87 -1.37
N VAL A 47 6.15 1.67 -1.61
CA VAL A 47 5.59 1.33 -2.92
C VAL A 47 5.86 2.42 -3.95
N ALA A 48 5.68 3.69 -3.57
CA ALA A 48 6.00 4.83 -4.42
C ALA A 48 7.50 4.92 -4.75
N ASP A 49 8.38 4.56 -3.81
CA ASP A 49 9.82 4.46 -4.06
C ASP A 49 10.15 3.28 -5.00
N GLU A 50 9.47 2.14 -4.84
CA GLU A 50 9.68 0.96 -5.67
C GLU A 50 9.23 1.21 -7.12
N PHE A 51 8.17 1.99 -7.35
CA PHE A 51 7.82 2.50 -8.68
C PHE A 51 8.98 3.25 -9.33
N ILE A 52 9.58 4.22 -8.63
CA ILE A 52 10.69 5.03 -9.17
C ILE A 52 11.88 4.12 -9.50
N LYS A 53 12.22 3.19 -8.61
CA LYS A 53 13.30 2.24 -8.80
C LYS A 53 13.07 1.32 -10.00
N ARG A 54 11.82 0.96 -10.29
CA ARG A 54 11.41 0.07 -11.39
C ARG A 54 10.78 0.78 -12.57
N ARG A 55 11.02 2.10 -12.73
CA ARG A 55 10.34 2.91 -13.74
C ARG A 55 10.33 2.28 -15.14
N ALA A 56 11.46 1.70 -15.55
CA ALA A 56 11.58 1.02 -16.85
C ALA A 56 10.56 -0.13 -17.05
N ASP A 57 10.19 -0.81 -15.98
CA ASP A 57 9.24 -1.94 -15.99
C ASP A 57 7.80 -1.49 -15.72
N THR A 58 7.60 -0.33 -15.10
CA THR A 58 6.28 0.10 -14.59
C THR A 58 5.64 1.22 -15.37
N GLU A 59 6.42 2.11 -15.99
CA GLU A 59 5.90 3.33 -16.63
C GLU A 59 4.90 3.04 -17.76
N TRP A 60 5.09 1.94 -18.50
CA TRP A 60 4.22 1.60 -19.63
C TRP A 60 2.78 1.22 -19.26
N PHE A 61 2.52 0.80 -18.00
CA PHE A 61 1.19 0.43 -17.53
C PHE A 61 0.58 1.44 -16.55
N VAL A 62 1.30 2.51 -16.22
CA VAL A 62 0.78 3.60 -15.40
C VAL A 62 0.02 4.58 -16.31
N GLU A 63 -1.17 4.98 -15.87
CA GLU A 63 -1.99 5.94 -16.62
C GLU A 63 -1.50 7.38 -16.42
N GLY A 64 -1.22 8.08 -17.52
CA GLY A 64 -0.82 9.49 -17.51
C GLY A 64 0.69 9.69 -17.38
N ASP A 65 1.08 10.86 -16.84
CA ASP A 65 2.48 11.15 -16.54
C ASP A 65 2.91 10.38 -15.29
N PHE A 66 3.97 9.59 -15.43
CA PHE A 66 4.52 8.76 -14.37
C PHE A 66 4.88 9.54 -13.10
N ASP A 67 5.54 10.70 -13.25
CA ASP A 67 6.01 11.46 -12.10
C ASP A 67 4.83 12.08 -11.34
N THR A 68 3.82 12.55 -12.08
CA THR A 68 2.54 13.00 -11.52
C THR A 68 1.79 11.86 -10.82
N TYR A 69 1.74 10.67 -11.43
CA TYR A 69 1.09 9.50 -10.86
C TYR A 69 1.72 9.09 -9.53
N VAL A 70 3.05 8.94 -9.48
CA VAL A 70 3.77 8.57 -8.25
C VAL A 70 3.59 9.65 -7.17
N ALA A 71 3.63 10.93 -7.54
CA ALA A 71 3.39 12.02 -6.60
C ALA A 71 1.97 11.99 -6.00
N GLN A 72 0.95 11.66 -6.81
CA GLN A 72 -0.42 11.48 -6.35
C GLN A 72 -0.55 10.24 -5.46
N MET A 73 0.05 9.11 -5.83
CA MET A 73 -0.07 7.86 -5.08
C MET A 73 0.50 7.98 -3.64
N ARG A 74 1.48 8.86 -3.41
CA ARG A 74 1.97 9.16 -2.06
C ARG A 74 0.91 9.80 -1.15
N GLN A 75 -0.12 10.42 -1.71
CA GLN A 75 -1.13 11.12 -0.94
C GLN A 75 -2.11 10.14 -0.28
N PRO A 76 -2.27 10.13 1.05
CA PRO A 76 -2.97 9.03 1.74
C PRO A 76 -4.48 8.86 1.44
N HIS A 77 -5.09 9.85 0.79
CA HIS A 77 -6.49 9.82 0.37
C HIS A 77 -6.69 9.23 -1.03
N VAL A 78 -5.60 9.03 -1.79
CA VAL A 78 -5.65 8.38 -3.10
C VAL A 78 -5.76 6.87 -2.93
N TRP A 79 -6.70 6.28 -3.64
CA TRP A 79 -6.97 4.85 -3.62
C TRP A 79 -5.91 4.14 -4.45
N GLY A 80 -5.37 3.03 -3.96
CA GLY A 80 -4.47 2.19 -4.75
C GLY A 80 -5.26 1.20 -5.62
N GLY A 81 -4.58 0.61 -6.60
CA GLY A 81 -5.11 -0.40 -7.49
C GLY A 81 -4.12 -1.53 -7.78
N GLU A 82 -4.24 -2.12 -8.97
CA GLU A 82 -3.37 -3.20 -9.44
C GLU A 82 -1.88 -2.80 -9.49
N PRO A 83 -1.49 -1.61 -9.98
CA PRO A 83 -0.08 -1.19 -9.98
C PRO A 83 0.54 -1.20 -8.57
N GLU A 84 -0.15 -0.66 -7.57
CA GLU A 84 0.30 -0.63 -6.18
C GLU A 84 0.39 -2.03 -5.58
N LEU A 85 -0.53 -2.93 -5.92
CA LEU A 85 -0.50 -4.32 -5.47
C LEU A 85 0.74 -5.05 -6.03
N LEU A 86 1.03 -4.86 -7.31
CA LEU A 86 2.23 -5.44 -7.93
C LEU A 86 3.49 -4.92 -7.22
N MET A 87 3.61 -3.61 -7.01
CA MET A 87 4.76 -3.04 -6.29
C MET A 87 4.83 -3.50 -4.83
N SER A 88 3.69 -3.65 -4.16
CA SER A 88 3.63 -4.18 -2.79
C SER A 88 4.22 -5.58 -2.69
N SER A 89 4.08 -6.42 -3.74
CA SER A 89 4.69 -7.75 -3.78
C SER A 89 6.22 -7.73 -3.89
N HIS A 90 6.79 -6.66 -4.43
CA HIS A 90 8.24 -6.47 -4.45
C HIS A 90 8.77 -5.90 -3.13
N VAL A 91 7.97 -5.09 -2.45
CA VAL A 91 8.30 -4.49 -1.15
C VAL A 91 8.22 -5.50 -0.01
N LEU A 92 7.16 -6.32 0.01
CA LEU A 92 6.89 -7.30 1.06
C LEU A 92 7.44 -8.67 0.66
N GLN A 93 8.70 -8.95 1.02
CA GLN A 93 9.34 -10.26 0.84
C GLN A 93 9.12 -11.18 2.04
#